data_AF-A0A2P5L4M2-F1
#
_entry.id   AF-A0A2P5L4M2-F1
#
_cell.length_a   1.000
_cell.length_b   1.000
_cell.length_c   1.000
_cell.angle_alpha   90.00
_cell.angle_beta   90.00
_cell.angle_gamma   90.00
#
_symmetry.space_group_name_H-M   'P 1'
#
loop_
_entity.id
_entity.type
_entity.pdbx_description
1 polymer ?
#
loop_
_entity_poly.entity_id
_entity_poly.type
_entity_poly.pdbx_seq_one_letter_code
_entity_poly.pdbx_strand_id
1 'polypeptide(L)'
;MIKQWFKSGSPWIWLNAAAVSTCLILVIGLLGLVTAKGLVHFWPAQITAISYQENGTEPETVLGEITDISHTSAIIAKAAGYNIANSPNELVQYLLKIGNRDLYGRDFRWLLKDGIKHQAYPNDAVTIERREWGNFYGYLLAVKEDGKAIATGEQTWTVAQKQIEQATAIFEEISRLEKKDIGAINYSLER
;
A
#
# COMPACT_ATOMS: atom_id res chain seq x y z
N MET A 1 20.08 3.72 60.50
CA MET A 1 19.67 2.78 59.43
C MET A 1 19.70 3.44 58.04
N ILE A 2 18.88 4.44 57.72
CA ILE A 2 18.89 5.12 56.39
C ILE A 2 20.24 5.77 55.99
N LYS A 3 20.93 6.45 56.93
CA LYS A 3 22.25 7.05 56.65
C LYS A 3 23.34 6.02 56.33
N GLN A 4 23.26 4.81 56.88
CA GLN A 4 24.21 3.73 56.57
C GLN A 4 23.93 3.12 55.19
N TRP A 5 22.65 2.98 54.82
CA TRP A 5 22.25 2.49 53.51
C TRP A 5 22.71 3.43 52.39
N PHE A 6 22.57 4.75 52.55
CA PHE A 6 23.12 5.72 51.59
C PHE A 6 24.66 5.69 51.49
N LYS A 7 25.36 5.44 52.61
CA LYS A 7 26.83 5.27 52.59
C LYS A 7 27.28 3.93 51.99
N SER A 8 26.39 2.93 51.88
CA SER A 8 26.72 1.61 51.32
C SER A 8 26.82 1.59 49.79
N GLY A 9 26.45 2.68 49.09
CA GLY A 9 26.44 2.72 47.62
C GLY A 9 25.23 2.00 46.98
N SER A 10 24.56 1.11 47.72
CA SER A 10 23.40 0.33 47.24
C SER A 10 22.28 1.15 46.57
N PRO A 11 21.88 2.35 47.06
CA PRO A 11 20.83 3.13 46.40
C PRO A 11 21.19 3.53 44.96
N TRP A 12 22.47 3.82 44.71
CA TRP A 12 22.95 4.21 43.39
C TRP A 12 22.95 3.02 42.42
N ILE A 13 23.17 1.81 42.91
CA ILE A 13 23.07 0.58 42.11
C ILE A 13 21.62 0.37 41.66
N TRP A 14 20.67 0.48 42.59
CA TRP A 14 19.23 0.37 42.27
C TRP A 14 18.75 1.48 41.34
N LEU A 15 19.24 2.71 41.51
CA LEU A 15 18.92 3.81 40.62
C LEU A 15 19.42 3.57 39.18
N ASN A 16 20.66 3.08 39.02
CA ASN A 16 21.19 2.72 37.71
C ASN A 16 20.42 1.55 37.09
N ALA A 17 20.12 0.51 37.86
CA ALA A 17 19.32 -0.62 37.38
C ALA A 17 17.91 -0.19 36.94
N ALA A 18 17.27 0.71 37.70
CA ALA A 18 15.97 1.28 37.34
C ALA A 18 16.05 2.16 36.09
N ALA A 19 17.10 2.98 35.97
CA ALA A 19 17.33 3.82 34.80
C ALA A 19 17.55 2.98 33.53
N VAL A 20 18.44 1.97 33.59
CA VAL A 20 18.70 1.05 32.48
C VAL A 20 17.45 0.27 32.08
N SER A 21 16.69 -0.25 33.06
CA SER A 21 15.43 -0.95 32.79
C SER A 21 14.41 -0.03 32.11
N THR A 22 14.30 1.23 32.55
CA THR A 22 13.42 2.22 31.95
C THR A 22 13.83 2.53 30.51
N CYS A 23 15.13 2.73 30.26
CA CYS A 23 15.65 2.92 28.90
C CYS A 23 15.33 1.73 28.00
N LEU A 24 15.48 0.50 28.49
CA LEU A 24 15.16 -0.70 27.72
C LEU A 24 13.66 -0.78 27.37
N ILE A 25 12.78 -0.48 28.33
CA ILE A 25 11.34 -0.41 28.10
C ILE A 25 11.01 0.64 27.04
N LEU A 26 11.62 1.82 27.10
CA LEU A 26 11.41 2.88 26.12
C LEU A 26 11.88 2.47 24.72
N VAL A 27 13.04 1.82 24.60
CA VAL A 27 13.55 1.33 23.31
C VAL A 27 12.63 0.28 22.73
N ILE A 28 12.21 -0.71 23.52
CA ILE A 28 11.27 -1.75 23.07
C ILE A 28 9.92 -1.11 22.69
N GLY A 29 9.43 -0.16 23.48
CA GLY A 29 8.20 0.57 23.20
C GLY A 29 8.26 1.35 21.90
N LEU A 30 9.39 2.03 21.64
CA LEU A 30 9.63 2.76 20.39
C LEU A 30 9.71 1.81 19.20
N LEU A 31 10.46 0.71 19.30
CA LEU A 31 10.54 -0.30 18.25
C LEU A 31 9.16 -0.91 17.95
N GLY A 32 8.37 -1.19 18.99
CA GLY A 32 6.99 -1.66 18.86
C GLY A 32 6.10 -0.65 18.13
N LEU A 33 6.18 0.63 18.50
CA LEU A 33 5.43 1.71 17.85
C LEU A 33 5.79 1.85 16.37
N VAL A 34 7.09 1.87 16.05
CA VAL A 34 7.58 1.98 14.66
C VAL A 34 7.13 0.76 13.85
N THR A 35 7.24 -0.44 14.41
CA THR A 35 6.81 -1.68 13.74
C THR A 35 5.30 -1.66 13.46
N ALA A 36 4.48 -1.33 14.46
CA ALA A 36 3.03 -1.23 14.28
C ALA A 36 2.64 -0.18 13.23
N LYS A 37 3.30 0.97 13.20
CA LYS A 37 3.06 2.02 12.19
C LYS A 37 3.53 1.60 10.79
N GLY A 38 4.64 0.86 10.70
CA GLY A 38 5.17 0.35 9.43
C GLY A 38 4.34 -0.78 8.83
N LEU A 39 3.89 -1.73 9.64
CA LEU A 39 3.13 -2.91 9.18
C LEU A 39 1.84 -2.54 8.44
N VAL A 40 1.17 -1.46 8.84
CA VAL A 40 -0.05 -0.99 8.18
C VAL A 40 0.20 -0.59 6.71
N HIS A 41 1.39 -0.11 6.35
CA HIS A 41 1.72 0.24 4.96
C HIS A 41 1.86 -0.98 4.05
N PHE A 42 2.07 -2.18 4.61
CA PHE A 42 2.15 -3.42 3.84
C PHE A 42 0.79 -4.08 3.63
N TRP A 43 -0.26 -3.58 4.27
CA TRP A 43 -1.61 -4.13 4.08
C TRP A 43 -2.37 -3.33 3.00
N PRO A 44 -3.05 -3.99 2.05
CA PRO A 44 -3.87 -3.30 1.06
C PRO A 44 -4.95 -2.45 1.74
N ALA A 45 -5.04 -1.18 1.36
CA ALA A 45 -6.14 -0.33 1.80
C ALA A 45 -7.45 -0.73 1.12
N GLN A 46 -8.56 -0.23 1.65
CA GLN A 46 -9.88 -0.52 1.11
C GLN A 46 -10.01 0.07 -0.31
N ILE A 47 -10.40 -0.77 -1.27
CA ILE A 47 -10.61 -0.34 -2.66
C ILE A 47 -11.92 0.43 -2.75
N THR A 48 -11.86 1.58 -3.42
CA THR A 48 -13.00 2.45 -3.71
C THR A 48 -13.29 2.43 -5.20
N ALA A 49 -14.55 2.21 -5.57
CA ALA A 49 -15.08 2.43 -6.91
C ALA A 49 -15.76 3.80 -6.97
N ILE A 50 -15.22 4.70 -7.78
CA ILE A 50 -15.72 6.07 -7.96
C ILE A 50 -16.27 6.22 -9.36
N SER A 51 -17.56 6.55 -9.47
CA SER A 51 -18.12 7.09 -10.72
C SER A 51 -17.73 8.57 -10.82
N TYR A 52 -16.84 8.88 -11.75
CA TYR A 52 -16.27 10.20 -11.95
C TYR A 52 -16.69 10.76 -13.31
N GLN A 53 -17.10 12.01 -13.33
CA GLN A 53 -17.45 12.72 -14.55
C GLN A 53 -16.71 14.05 -14.58
N GLU A 54 -15.80 14.18 -15.54
CA GLU A 54 -15.17 15.45 -15.85
C GLU A 54 -16.14 16.31 -16.69
N ASN A 55 -16.03 17.63 -16.60
CA ASN A 55 -16.99 18.53 -17.24
C ASN A 55 -17.12 18.26 -18.74
N GLY A 56 -18.31 17.83 -19.17
CA GLY A 56 -18.61 17.56 -20.58
C GLY A 56 -18.17 16.18 -21.09
N THR A 57 -17.65 15.29 -20.23
CA THR A 57 -17.37 13.89 -20.58
C THR A 57 -18.46 12.95 -20.08
N GLU A 58 -18.51 11.76 -20.68
CA GLU A 58 -19.29 10.65 -20.11
C GLU A 58 -18.72 10.24 -18.74
N PRO A 59 -19.57 9.78 -17.80
CA PRO A 59 -19.10 9.23 -16.53
C PRO A 59 -18.27 7.97 -16.75
N GLU A 60 -17.13 7.88 -16.07
CA GLU A 60 -16.27 6.70 -16.04
C GLU A 60 -16.17 6.14 -14.61
N THR A 61 -15.88 4.85 -14.49
CA THR A 61 -15.63 4.22 -13.18
C THR A 61 -14.12 4.12 -12.95
N VAL A 62 -13.65 4.78 -11.89
CA VAL A 62 -12.27 4.73 -11.43
C VAL A 62 -12.20 3.85 -10.19
N LEU A 63 -11.43 2.78 -10.27
CA LEU A 63 -11.16 1.89 -9.13
C LEU A 63 -9.79 2.23 -8.53
N GLY A 64 -9.70 2.33 -7.21
CA GLY A 64 -8.43 2.59 -6.54
C GLY A 64 -8.55 2.86 -5.05
N GLU A 65 -7.43 3.15 -4.41
CA GLU A 65 -7.37 3.50 -2.98
C GLU A 65 -7.33 5.03 -2.84
N ILE A 66 -8.16 5.62 -1.96
CA ILE A 66 -8.03 7.04 -1.62
C ILE A 66 -6.83 7.18 -0.68
N THR A 67 -5.77 7.84 -1.15
CA THR A 67 -4.53 8.02 -0.37
C THR A 67 -4.43 9.40 0.28
N ASP A 68 -5.09 10.41 -0.28
CA ASP A 68 -5.07 11.77 0.25
C ASP A 68 -6.33 12.55 -0.15
N ILE A 69 -6.67 13.57 0.64
CA ILE A 69 -7.73 14.54 0.35
C ILE A 69 -7.16 15.94 0.56
N SER A 70 -7.01 16.68 -0.54
CA SER A 70 -6.51 18.05 -0.52
C SER A 70 -7.65 19.05 -0.42
N HIS A 71 -7.48 20.03 0.46
CA HIS A 71 -8.38 21.18 0.64
C HIS A 71 -7.63 22.45 0.27
N THR A 72 -8.07 23.13 -0.78
CA THR A 72 -7.48 24.39 -1.25
C THR A 72 -8.50 25.51 -1.12
N SER A 73 -8.11 26.64 -0.54
CA SER A 73 -9.04 27.78 -0.42
C SER A 73 -9.50 28.29 -1.78
N ALA A 74 -10.73 28.81 -1.85
CA ALA A 74 -11.28 29.38 -3.08
C ALA A 74 -10.37 30.42 -3.76
N ILE A 75 -9.67 31.23 -2.96
CA ILE A 75 -8.76 32.28 -3.46
C ILE A 75 -7.58 31.65 -4.21
N ILE A 76 -6.93 30.66 -3.59
CA ILE A 76 -5.78 29.97 -4.19
C ILE A 76 -6.22 29.15 -5.39
N ALA A 77 -7.35 28.45 -5.30
CA ALA A 77 -7.90 27.65 -6.39
C ALA A 77 -8.22 28.50 -7.63
N LYS A 78 -8.86 29.67 -7.45
CA LYS A 78 -9.11 30.63 -8.55
C LYS A 78 -7.81 31.16 -9.14
N ALA A 79 -6.83 31.50 -8.30
CA ALA A 79 -5.52 31.96 -8.75
C ALA A 79 -4.77 30.88 -9.57
N ALA A 80 -4.98 29.60 -9.25
CA ALA A 80 -4.46 28.45 -9.98
C ALA A 80 -5.26 28.09 -11.24
N GLY A 81 -6.33 28.83 -11.58
CA GLY A 81 -7.12 28.64 -12.81
C GLY A 81 -8.28 27.65 -12.68
N TYR A 82 -8.62 27.19 -11.47
CA TYR A 82 -9.78 26.32 -11.28
C TYR A 82 -11.11 27.10 -11.33
N ASN A 83 -12.08 26.56 -12.06
CA ASN A 83 -13.46 27.06 -12.02
C ASN A 83 -14.20 26.46 -10.82
N ILE A 84 -14.35 27.25 -9.75
CA ILE A 84 -15.01 26.83 -8.51
C ILE A 84 -16.47 27.30 -8.38
N ALA A 85 -17.18 27.49 -9.51
CA ALA A 85 -18.56 27.96 -9.50
C ALA A 85 -19.50 27.11 -8.60
N ASN A 86 -19.23 25.81 -8.51
CA ASN A 86 -20.04 24.86 -7.74
C ASN A 86 -19.57 24.66 -6.29
N SER A 87 -18.37 25.15 -5.95
CA SER A 87 -17.74 24.98 -4.64
C SER A 87 -17.13 26.32 -4.17
N PRO A 88 -17.96 27.28 -3.73
CA PRO A 88 -17.57 28.68 -3.57
C PRO A 88 -16.56 28.95 -2.44
N ASN A 89 -16.41 28.03 -1.49
CA ASN A 89 -15.59 28.22 -0.29
C ASN A 89 -14.21 27.54 -0.39
N GLU A 90 -14.15 26.34 -0.95
CA GLU A 90 -12.93 25.55 -1.08
C GLU A 90 -12.99 24.61 -2.29
N LEU A 91 -11.83 24.30 -2.86
CA LEU A 91 -11.62 23.24 -3.84
C LEU A 91 -11.17 21.98 -3.09
N VAL A 92 -11.94 20.90 -3.22
CA VAL A 92 -11.61 19.61 -2.62
C VAL A 92 -11.21 18.61 -3.71
N GLN A 93 -10.05 17.98 -3.54
CA GLN A 93 -9.51 17.00 -4.48
C GLN A 93 -9.16 15.69 -3.75
N TYR A 94 -9.49 14.56 -4.36
CA TYR A 94 -9.16 13.24 -3.87
C TYR A 94 -7.97 12.70 -4.67
N LEU A 95 -6.91 12.28 -4.00
CA LEU A 95 -5.83 11.53 -4.63
C LEU A 95 -6.16 10.05 -4.55
N LEU A 96 -6.41 9.46 -5.71
CA LEU A 96 -6.58 8.01 -5.84
C LEU A 96 -5.30 7.36 -6.34
N LYS A 97 -4.89 6.28 -5.68
CA LYS A 97 -3.96 5.30 -6.22
C LYS A 97 -4.75 4.32 -7.09
N ILE A 98 -4.67 4.50 -8.40
CA ILE A 98 -5.43 3.73 -9.40
C ILE A 98 -4.69 2.48 -9.89
N GLY A 99 -3.40 2.34 -9.55
CA GLY A 99 -2.58 1.18 -9.94
C GLY A 99 -2.54 0.95 -11.45
N ASN A 100 -2.45 -0.31 -11.86
CA ASN A 100 -2.54 -0.75 -13.27
C ASN A 100 -1.68 0.12 -14.21
N ARG A 101 -0.45 0.45 -13.81
CA ARG A 101 0.41 1.42 -14.52
C ARG A 101 0.77 1.02 -15.94
N ASP A 102 0.78 -0.26 -16.24
CA ASP A 102 0.89 -0.80 -17.60
C ASP A 102 -0.29 -0.41 -18.49
N LEU A 103 -1.49 -0.23 -17.93
CA LEU A 103 -2.69 0.18 -18.67
C LEU A 103 -2.82 1.71 -18.73
N TYR A 104 -2.58 2.40 -17.61
CA TYR A 104 -2.85 3.84 -17.50
C TYR A 104 -1.61 4.73 -17.66
N GLY A 105 -0.40 4.17 -17.56
CA GLY A 105 0.88 4.91 -17.57
C GLY A 105 1.21 5.65 -16.27
N ARG A 106 0.36 5.54 -15.23
CA ARG A 106 0.44 6.32 -13.99
C ARG A 106 -0.25 5.58 -12.84
N ASP A 107 0.31 5.69 -11.65
CA ASP A 107 -0.21 5.03 -10.44
C ASP A 107 -1.25 5.88 -9.70
N PHE A 108 -1.27 7.20 -9.93
CA PHE A 108 -2.06 8.16 -9.16
C PHE A 108 -2.89 9.10 -10.03
N ARG A 109 -4.08 9.45 -9.54
CA ARG A 109 -4.99 10.40 -10.16
C ARG A 109 -5.71 11.27 -9.15
N TRP A 110 -5.60 12.58 -9.35
CA TRP A 110 -6.44 13.56 -8.68
C TRP A 110 -7.84 13.59 -9.31
N LEU A 111 -8.87 13.51 -8.47
CA LEU A 111 -10.28 13.66 -8.85
C LEU A 111 -10.86 14.87 -8.13
N LEU A 112 -11.55 15.75 -8.86
CA LEU A 112 -12.29 16.85 -8.28
C LEU A 112 -13.55 16.32 -7.57
N LYS A 113 -13.81 16.77 -6.33
CA LYS A 113 -15.00 16.36 -5.58
C LYS A 113 -16.29 16.58 -6.37
N ASP A 114 -16.40 17.70 -7.08
CA ASP A 114 -17.59 18.05 -7.89
C ASP A 114 -17.85 17.08 -9.06
N GLY A 115 -16.79 16.42 -9.53
CA GLY A 115 -16.86 15.38 -10.56
C GLY A 115 -17.24 14.01 -10.03
N ILE A 116 -17.17 13.77 -8.72
CA ILE A 116 -17.54 12.49 -8.09
C ILE A 116 -19.07 12.40 -8.02
N LYS A 117 -19.65 11.47 -8.78
CA LYS A 117 -21.11 11.23 -8.83
C LYS A 117 -21.56 10.14 -7.87
N HIS A 118 -20.74 9.11 -7.69
CA HIS A 118 -21.02 8.01 -6.78
C HIS A 118 -19.72 7.40 -6.27
N GLN A 119 -19.73 6.95 -5.02
CA GLN A 119 -18.60 6.30 -4.36
C GLN A 119 -19.09 5.03 -3.67
N ALA A 120 -18.45 3.90 -3.95
CA ALA A 120 -18.75 2.61 -3.33
C ALA A 120 -17.46 1.89 -2.91
N TYR A 121 -17.61 0.97 -1.96
CA TYR A 121 -16.55 0.08 -1.51
C TYR A 121 -16.94 -1.37 -1.83
N PRO A 122 -16.60 -1.86 -3.04
CA PRO A 122 -16.93 -3.21 -3.47
C PRO A 122 -16.22 -4.26 -2.61
N ASN A 123 -16.97 -5.28 -2.13
CA ASN A 123 -16.41 -6.38 -1.35
C ASN A 123 -15.70 -7.43 -2.21
N ASP A 124 -15.96 -7.44 -3.51
CA ASP A 124 -15.45 -8.38 -4.51
C ASP A 124 -14.29 -7.82 -5.34
N ALA A 125 -13.91 -6.56 -5.11
CA ALA A 125 -12.71 -6.00 -5.70
C ALA A 125 -11.46 -6.60 -5.04
N VAL A 126 -10.45 -6.85 -5.86
CA VAL A 126 -9.19 -7.48 -5.44
C VAL A 126 -8.01 -6.58 -5.77
N THR A 127 -7.04 -6.59 -4.85
CA THR A 127 -5.71 -6.04 -5.09
C THR A 127 -4.76 -7.21 -5.36
N ILE A 128 -4.06 -7.15 -6.49
CA ILE A 128 -3.03 -8.12 -6.86
C ILE A 128 -1.70 -7.37 -6.93
N GLU A 129 -0.75 -7.72 -6.09
CA GLU A 129 0.61 -7.21 -6.21
C GLU A 129 1.32 -7.93 -7.34
N ARG A 130 1.85 -7.18 -8.30
CA ARG A 130 2.63 -7.71 -9.42
C ARG A 130 4.11 -7.43 -9.20
N ARG A 131 4.95 -8.31 -9.74
CA ARG A 131 6.42 -8.17 -9.68
C ARG A 131 6.91 -6.91 -10.39
N GLU A 132 6.21 -6.49 -11.43
CA GLU A 132 6.44 -5.25 -12.15
C GLU A 132 5.20 -4.36 -12.02
N TRP A 133 5.40 -3.03 -12.01
CA TRP A 133 4.31 -2.05 -12.05
C TRP A 133 3.36 -2.07 -10.85
N GLY A 134 3.77 -2.68 -9.72
CA GLY A 134 3.09 -2.60 -8.44
C GLY A 134 1.68 -3.18 -8.42
N ASN A 135 0.77 -2.49 -7.72
CA ASN A 135 -0.60 -2.97 -7.47
C ASN A 135 -1.43 -2.98 -8.75
N PHE A 136 -2.20 -4.06 -8.90
CA PHE A 136 -3.29 -4.17 -9.83
C PHE A 136 -4.63 -4.20 -9.08
N TYR A 137 -5.57 -3.35 -9.48
CA TYR A 137 -6.92 -3.30 -8.94
C TYR A 137 -7.92 -3.77 -9.99
N GLY A 138 -8.84 -4.64 -9.59
CA GLY A 138 -9.90 -5.11 -10.48
C GLY A 138 -10.83 -6.12 -9.82
N TYR A 139 -11.58 -6.81 -10.67
CA TYR A 139 -12.49 -7.88 -10.27
C TYR A 139 -12.03 -9.20 -10.87
N LEU A 140 -12.01 -10.25 -10.05
CA LEU A 140 -11.60 -11.57 -10.51
C LEU A 140 -12.77 -12.28 -11.20
N LEU A 141 -12.79 -12.26 -12.53
CA LEU A 141 -13.87 -12.86 -13.32
C LEU A 141 -13.65 -14.33 -13.64
N ALA A 142 -12.42 -14.69 -14.02
CA ALA A 142 -12.06 -16.03 -14.46
C ALA A 142 -10.55 -16.26 -14.34
N VAL A 143 -10.15 -17.52 -14.16
CA VAL A 143 -8.77 -17.96 -14.35
C VAL A 143 -8.69 -18.68 -15.69
N LYS A 144 -7.70 -18.33 -16.51
CA LYS A 144 -7.47 -18.93 -17.82
C LYS A 144 -6.08 -19.55 -17.90
N GLU A 145 -6.00 -20.69 -18.55
CA GLU A 145 -4.76 -21.39 -18.91
C GLU A 145 -4.82 -21.67 -20.43
N ASP A 146 -3.79 -21.27 -21.17
CA ASP A 146 -3.73 -21.35 -22.63
C ASP A 146 -4.99 -20.80 -23.35
N GLY A 147 -5.50 -19.67 -22.82
CA GLY A 147 -6.70 -19.01 -23.34
C GLY A 147 -8.03 -19.68 -22.97
N LYS A 148 -8.02 -20.86 -22.33
CA LYS A 148 -9.22 -21.59 -21.89
C LYS A 148 -9.53 -21.27 -20.43
N ALA A 149 -10.80 -21.01 -20.12
CA ALA A 149 -11.24 -20.79 -18.76
C ALA A 149 -11.17 -22.11 -17.97
N ILE A 150 -10.35 -22.14 -16.93
CA ILE A 150 -10.22 -23.27 -16.00
C ILE A 150 -11.04 -23.06 -14.72
N ALA A 151 -11.44 -21.82 -14.43
CA ALA A 151 -12.33 -21.48 -13.32
C ALA A 151 -13.12 -20.19 -13.58
N THR A 152 -14.37 -20.15 -13.14
CA THR A 152 -15.31 -19.01 -13.21
C THR A 152 -16.33 -19.09 -12.07
N GLY A 153 -16.75 -17.97 -11.48
CA GLY A 153 -17.68 -17.99 -10.33
C GLY A 153 -16.98 -18.29 -9.01
N GLU A 154 -17.61 -19.04 -8.10
CA GLU A 154 -17.15 -19.19 -6.70
C GLU A 154 -15.74 -19.81 -6.57
N GLN A 155 -15.41 -20.80 -7.40
CA GLN A 155 -14.09 -21.47 -7.34
C GLN A 155 -12.94 -20.64 -7.92
N THR A 156 -13.23 -19.48 -8.53
CA THR A 156 -12.22 -18.67 -9.22
C THR A 156 -11.12 -18.21 -8.28
N TRP A 157 -11.48 -17.79 -7.06
CA TRP A 157 -10.51 -17.32 -6.08
C TRP A 157 -9.56 -18.44 -5.64
N THR A 158 -10.08 -19.60 -5.28
CA THR A 158 -9.29 -20.76 -4.86
C THR A 158 -8.34 -21.23 -5.97
N VAL A 159 -8.82 -21.30 -7.20
CA VAL A 159 -7.97 -21.68 -8.34
C VAL A 159 -6.91 -20.61 -8.62
N ALA A 160 -7.25 -19.32 -8.54
CA ALA A 160 -6.28 -18.23 -8.72
C ALA A 160 -5.15 -18.31 -7.70
N GLN A 161 -5.46 -18.51 -6.41
CA GLN A 161 -4.46 -18.66 -5.36
C GLN A 161 -3.50 -19.82 -5.64
N LYS A 162 -4.04 -20.98 -6.05
CA LYS A 162 -3.23 -22.14 -6.41
C LYS A 162 -2.29 -21.85 -7.59
N GLN A 163 -2.78 -21.19 -8.64
CA GLN A 163 -1.94 -20.84 -9.79
C GLN A 163 -0.86 -19.81 -9.42
N ILE A 164 -1.18 -18.85 -8.55
CA ILE A 164 -0.21 -17.87 -8.04
C ILE A 164 0.90 -18.56 -7.23
N GLU A 165 0.56 -19.51 -6.37
CA GLU A 165 1.54 -20.29 -5.61
C GLU A 165 2.48 -21.06 -6.54
N GLN A 166 1.94 -21.75 -7.56
CA GLN A 166 2.74 -22.46 -8.56
C GLN A 166 3.65 -21.52 -9.35
N ALA A 167 3.13 -20.40 -9.85
CA ALA A 167 3.91 -19.39 -10.58
C ALA A 167 4.99 -18.73 -9.70
N THR A 168 4.76 -18.66 -8.39
CA THR A 168 5.74 -18.16 -7.42
C THR A 168 6.87 -19.17 -7.21
N ALA A 169 6.54 -20.44 -6.99
CA ALA A 169 7.54 -21.51 -6.85
C ALA A 169 8.46 -21.63 -8.08
N ILE A 170 7.90 -21.57 -9.29
CA ILE A 170 8.69 -21.59 -10.54
C ILE A 170 9.66 -20.40 -10.60
N PHE A 171 9.19 -19.21 -10.23
CA PHE A 171 10.04 -18.03 -10.25
C PHE A 171 11.16 -18.07 -9.21
N GLU A 172 10.88 -18.58 -8.01
CA GLU A 172 11.90 -18.78 -6.98
C GLU A 172 12.99 -19.75 -7.45
N GLU A 173 12.60 -20.80 -8.17
CA GLU A 173 13.53 -21.73 -8.79
C GLU A 173 14.40 -21.04 -9.85
N ILE A 174 13.79 -20.28 -10.78
CA ILE A 174 14.53 -19.50 -11.78
C ILE A 174 15.53 -18.57 -11.09
N SER A 175 15.08 -17.80 -10.10
CA SER A 175 15.94 -16.83 -9.39
C SER A 175 17.08 -17.51 -8.63
N ARG A 176 16.87 -18.72 -8.12
CA ARG A 176 17.93 -19.53 -7.49
C ARG A 176 18.98 -19.97 -8.51
N LEU A 177 18.55 -20.52 -9.64
CA LEU A 177 19.44 -20.97 -10.72
C LEU A 177 20.31 -19.81 -11.25
N GLU A 178 19.69 -18.65 -11.48
CA GLU A 178 20.39 -17.44 -11.94
C GLU A 178 21.43 -16.94 -10.93
N LYS A 179 21.03 -16.77 -9.67
CA LYS A 179 21.90 -16.14 -8.66
C LYS A 179 22.97 -17.07 -8.10
N LYS A 180 22.67 -18.36 -7.96
CA LYS A 180 23.61 -19.32 -7.34
C LYS A 180 24.41 -20.06 -8.39
N ASP A 181 23.74 -20.83 -9.23
CA ASP A 181 24.43 -21.80 -10.09
C ASP A 181 25.16 -21.09 -11.22
N ILE A 182 24.46 -20.21 -11.95
CA ILE A 182 25.07 -19.39 -13.01
C ILE A 182 26.03 -18.36 -12.41
N GLY A 183 25.64 -17.72 -11.30
CA GLY A 183 26.49 -16.77 -10.58
C GLY A 183 27.83 -17.37 -10.14
N ALA A 184 27.83 -18.60 -9.62
CA ALA A 184 29.05 -19.31 -9.23
C ALA A 184 29.94 -19.65 -10.43
N ILE A 185 29.33 -20.03 -11.56
CA ILE A 185 30.07 -20.27 -12.82
C ILE A 185 30.73 -18.98 -13.30
N ASN A 186 30.00 -17.86 -13.35
CA ASN A 186 30.56 -16.58 -13.75
C ASN A 186 31.71 -16.13 -12.85
N TYR A 187 31.55 -16.24 -11.52
CA TYR A 187 32.63 -15.93 -10.58
C TYR A 187 33.88 -16.79 -10.82
N SER A 188 33.71 -18.06 -11.21
CA SER A 188 34.82 -18.95 -11.54
C SER A 188 35.51 -18.59 -12.87
N LEU A 189 34.81 -17.97 -13.81
CA LEU A 189 35.33 -17.54 -15.12
C LEU A 189 36.02 -16.17 -15.07
N GLU A 190 35.65 -15.31 -14.11
CA GLU A 190 36.26 -13.98 -13.92
C GLU A 190 37.58 -14.02 -13.12
N ARG A 191 37.96 -15.20 -12.62
CA ARG A 191 39.25 -15.46 -11.95
C ARG A 191 40.28 -16.02 -12.92
#